data_AF-A0A4Y7RMZ5-F1
#
_entry.id   AF-A0A4Y7RMZ5-F1
#
_cell.length_a   1.000
_cell.length_b   1.000
_cell.length_c   1.000
_cell.angle_alpha   90.00
_cell.angle_beta   90.00
_cell.angle_gamma   90.00
#
_symmetry.space_group_name_H-M   'P 1'
#
loop_
_entity.id
_entity.type
_entity.pdbx_description
1 polymer ?
#
loop_
_entity_poly.entity_id
_entity_poly.type
_entity_poly.pdbx_seq_one_letter_code
_entity_poly.pdbx_strand_id
1 'polypeptide(L)' 'MSQTQIANEVKYRMAYAFLRKLLAQGLITDAEFEVAHRYTAERYKPLLKAV' A
#
# COMPACT_ATOMS: atom_id res chain seq x y z
N MET A 1 -8.60 17.07 5.57
CA MET A 1 -8.01 15.83 6.14
C MET A 1 -7.39 16.16 7.48
N SER A 2 -7.57 15.32 8.49
CA SER A 2 -6.84 15.43 9.77
C SER A 2 -5.37 15.05 9.60
N GLN A 3 -4.51 15.46 10.54
CA GLN A 3 -3.09 15.06 10.52
C GLN A 3 -2.92 13.54 10.49
N THR A 4 -3.78 12.79 11.20
CA THR A 4 -3.80 11.33 11.18
C THR A 4 -4.14 10.77 9.80
N GLN A 5 -5.13 11.36 9.10
CA GLN A 5 -5.49 10.94 7.74
C GLN A 5 -4.33 11.19 6.76
N ILE A 6 -3.66 12.34 6.87
CA ILE A 6 -2.48 12.66 6.04
C ILE A 6 -1.36 11.66 6.31
N ALA A 7 -1.05 11.37 7.57
CA ALA A 7 0.00 10.42 7.94
C ALA A 7 -0.30 9.01 7.42
N ASN A 8 -1.56 8.58 7.49
CA ASN A 8 -1.98 7.28 6.98
C ASN A 8 -1.90 7.20 5.45
N GLU A 9 -2.27 8.26 4.73
CA GLU A 9 -2.12 8.36 3.28
C GLU A 9 -0.66 8.22 2.86
N VAL A 10 0.25 8.92 3.55
CA VAL A 10 1.70 8.82 3.30
C VAL A 10 2.21 7.39 3.56
N LYS A 11 1.85 6.80 4.70
CA LYS A 11 2.24 5.42 5.05
C LYS A 11 1.74 4.40 4.03
N TYR A 12 0.50 4.55 3.59
CA TYR A 12 -0.08 3.70 2.56
C TYR A 12 0.69 3.82 1.24
N ARG A 13 0.96 5.04 0.76
CA ARG A 13 1.70 5.27 -0.49
C ARG A 13 3.11 4.70 -0.44
N MET A 14 3.81 4.86 0.68
CA MET A 14 5.14 4.26 0.88
C MET A 14 5.09 2.74 0.82
N ALA A 15 4.14 2.12 1.53
CA ALA A 15 3.98 0.67 1.53
C ALA A 15 3.64 0.14 0.13
N TYR A 16 2.70 0.78 -0.56
CA TYR A 16 2.31 0.43 -1.93
C TYR A 16 3.48 0.52 -2.92
N ALA A 17 4.24 1.62 -2.88
CA ALA A 17 5.41 1.81 -3.73
C ALA A 17 6.48 0.73 -3.48
N PHE A 18 6.68 0.34 -2.21
CA PHE A 18 7.60 -0.71 -1.85
C PHE A 18 7.13 -2.08 -2.37
N LEU A 19 5.85 -2.43 -2.18
CA LEU A 19 5.27 -3.67 -2.70
C LEU A 19 5.38 -3.76 -4.23
N ARG A 20 5.11 -2.66 -4.95
CA ARG A 20 5.29 -2.57 -6.40
C ARG A 20 6.72 -2.84 -6.83
N LYS A 21 7.71 -2.34 -6.06
CA LYS A 21 9.12 -2.59 -6.33
C LYS A 21 9.48 -4.07 -6.13
N LEU A 22 8.99 -4.70 -5.06
CA LEU A 22 9.21 -6.14 -4.82
C LEU A 22 8.62 -7.00 -5.93
N LEU A 23 7.40 -6.68 -6.38
CA LEU A 23 6.75 -7.36 -7.50
C LEU A 23 7.56 -7.20 -8.80
N ALA A 24 7.99 -5.98 -9.11
CA ALA A 24 8.80 -5.71 -10.31
C ALA A 24 10.18 -6.43 -10.29
N GLN A 25 10.71 -6.72 -9.11
CA GLN A 25 11.94 -7.48 -8.93
C GLN A 25 11.71 -9.01 -8.91
N GLY A 26 10.47 -9.47 -9.00
CA GLY A 26 10.12 -10.90 -8.91
C GLY A 26 10.32 -11.50 -7.52
N LEU A 27 10.43 -10.66 -6.47
CA LEU A 27 10.63 -11.11 -5.09
C LEU A 27 9.33 -11.57 -4.42
N ILE A 28 8.19 -11.15 -4.97
CA ILE A 28 6.86 -11.59 -4.59
C ILE A 28 6.06 -11.86 -5.86
N THR A 29 5.08 -12.76 -5.75
CA THR A 29 4.11 -13.06 -6.80
C THR A 29 2.98 -12.02 -6.82
N ASP A 30 2.20 -11.99 -7.91
CA ASP A 30 0.98 -11.17 -7.99
C ASP A 30 -0.01 -11.50 -6.87
N ALA A 31 -0.16 -12.77 -6.51
CA ALA A 31 -1.06 -13.20 -5.44
C ALA A 31 -0.60 -12.67 -4.07
N GLU A 32 0.70 -12.72 -3.78
CA GLU A 32 1.27 -12.15 -2.55
C GLU A 32 1.16 -10.62 -2.52
N PHE A 33 1.34 -9.97 -3.68
CA PHE A 33 1.12 -8.54 -3.81
C PHE A 33 -0.32 -8.16 -3.46
N GLU A 34 -1.32 -8.85 -4.01
CA GLU A 34 -2.74 -8.57 -3.74
C GLU A 34 -3.11 -8.72 -2.26
N VAL A 35 -2.58 -9.75 -1.60
CA VAL A 35 -2.80 -9.97 -0.15
C VAL A 35 -2.14 -8.84 0.67
N ALA A 36 -0.88 -8.50 0.37
CA ALA A 36 -0.17 -7.43 1.06
C ALA A 36 -0.77 -6.05 0.80
N HIS A 37 -1.25 -5.81 -0.42
CA HIS A 37 -1.94 -4.59 -0.80
C HIS A 37 -3.27 -4.44 -0.05
N ARG A 38 -4.07 -5.51 0.03
CA ARG A 38 -5.31 -5.50 0.81
C ARG A 38 -5.05 -5.22 2.30
N TYR A 39 -4.07 -5.91 2.89
CA TYR A 39 -3.68 -5.69 4.28
C TYR A 39 -3.25 -4.24 4.55
N THR A 40 -2.43 -3.66 3.67
CA THR A 40 -1.96 -2.27 3.82
C THR A 40 -3.09 -1.25 3.63
N ALA A 41 -4.02 -1.50 2.71
CA ALA A 41 -5.21 -0.68 2.52
C ALA A 41 -6.14 -0.71 3.75
N GLU A 42 -6.36 -1.88 4.34
CA GLU A 42 -7.18 -2.04 5.55
C GLU A 42 -6.54 -1.37 6.78
N ARG A 43 -5.21 -1.50 6.92
CA ARG A 43 -4.44 -0.94 8.04
C ARG A 43 -4.44 0.58 8.05
N TYR A 44 -4.20 1.21 6.91
CA TYR A 44 -4.04 2.66 6.82
C TYR A 44 -5.31 3.40 6.41
N LYS A 45 -6.28 2.70 5.80
CA LYS A 45 -7.54 3.31 5.32
C LYS A 45 -7.29 4.57 4.49
N PRO A 46 -6.50 4.49 3.41
CA PRO A 46 -6.23 5.63 2.55
C PRO A 46 -7.53 6.16 1.96
N LEU A 47 -7.59 7.48 1.74
CA LEU A 47 -8.76 8.10 1.13
C LEU A 47 -8.75 7.92 -0.39
N LEU A 48 -7.56 7.92 -0.98
CA LEU A 48 -7.35 7.60 -2.38
C LEU A 48 -6.85 6.16 -2.45
N LYS A 49 -7.73 5.24 -2.82
CA LYS A 49 -7.28 3.91 -3.27
C LYS A 49 -6.34 4.16 -4.44
N ALA A 50 -5.10 3.68 -4.33
CA ALA A 50 -4.18 3.70 -5.46
C ALA A 50 -4.84 2.89 -6.58
N VAL A 51 -5.27 3.60 -7.63
CA VAL A 51 -5.79 3.03 -8.87
C VAL A 51 -4.61 2.61 -9.74
#